data_AF-A0A0M0H073-F1
#
_entry.id   AF-A0A0M0H073-F1
#
_cell.length_a   1.000
_cell.length_b   1.000
_cell.length_c   1.000
_cell.angle_alpha   90.00
_cell.angle_beta   90.00
_cell.angle_gamma   90.00
#
_symmetry.space_group_name_H-M   'P 1'
#
loop_
_entity.id
_entity.type
_entity.pdbx_description
1 polymer ?
#
loop_
_entity_poly.entity_id
_entity_poly.type
_entity_poly.pdbx_seq_one_letter_code
_entity_poly.pdbx_strand_id
1 'polypeptide(L)'
;MIQKQQSMIFSPFMAIYDLVIPKDNLLRKINELIDFSFLYDELKDKYCLDNGRNAIDPIRMFKYLLLKSIYDLSDVDVVERSKYDMSFKYFLQMAPEESVIESSSLTKFRKLRLKDIDLLDMLINKTVEIAIEKGIIKSKAIIVDATHTKARYNQKSPKEILMDHSKKLRKVVYTLDETMKNKFPAKNATNVLEDEIDYCQKLIDVIEKEGSISEYPKVKEQVN
;
A
#
# COMPACT_ATOMS: atom_id res chain seq x y z
N MET A 1 -13.02 0.66 22.06
CA MET A 1 -12.32 1.73 22.80
C MET A 1 -11.02 2.15 22.12
N ILE A 2 -10.76 3.47 21.97
CA ILE A 2 -9.45 4.01 21.56
C ILE A 2 -8.49 4.02 22.77
N GLN A 3 -7.24 3.59 22.60
CA GLN A 3 -6.27 3.63 23.70
C GLN A 3 -5.75 5.06 23.89
N LYS A 4 -5.93 5.63 25.09
CA LYS A 4 -5.48 6.99 25.43
C LYS A 4 -3.97 7.12 25.63
N GLN A 5 -3.27 6.01 25.79
CA GLN A 5 -1.84 5.98 26.04
C GLN A 5 -1.24 4.85 25.20
N GLN A 6 -0.30 5.19 24.32
CA GLN A 6 0.50 4.20 23.63
C GLN A 6 1.27 3.41 24.69
N SER A 7 0.98 2.11 24.81
CA SER A 7 1.80 1.23 25.63
C SER A 7 3.21 1.25 25.07
N MET A 8 4.17 1.76 25.85
CA MET A 8 5.59 1.67 25.50
C MET A 8 5.91 0.20 25.18
N ILE A 9 6.28 -0.05 23.93
CA ILE A 9 6.66 -1.39 23.47
C ILE A 9 8.08 -1.65 23.99
N PHE A 10 8.17 -2.22 25.18
CA PHE A 10 9.44 -2.68 25.75
C PHE A 10 9.77 -4.06 25.17
N SER A 11 10.25 -4.08 23.93
CA SER A 11 10.80 -5.30 23.33
C SER A 11 12.33 -5.32 23.49
N PRO A 12 12.92 -6.43 23.97
CA PRO A 12 14.36 -6.58 24.03
C PRO A 12 15.00 -6.64 22.63
N PHE A 13 14.19 -6.84 21.58
CA PHE A 13 14.65 -7.00 20.20
C PHE A 13 14.62 -5.69 19.40
N MET A 14 14.21 -4.55 19.98
CA MET A 14 14.13 -3.27 19.27
C MET A 14 15.46 -2.84 18.63
N ALA A 15 16.59 -3.19 19.26
CA ALA A 15 17.92 -2.89 18.73
C ALA A 15 18.19 -3.52 17.34
N ILE A 16 17.45 -4.57 16.96
CA ILE A 16 17.55 -5.19 15.64
C ILE A 16 17.18 -4.19 14.54
N TYR A 17 16.22 -3.28 14.78
CA TYR A 17 15.85 -2.28 13.79
C TYR A 17 17.00 -1.34 13.44
N ASP A 18 17.80 -0.94 14.42
CA ASP A 18 18.97 -0.08 14.19
C ASP A 18 20.09 -0.79 13.43
N LEU A 19 20.17 -2.12 13.55
CA LEU A 19 21.14 -2.94 12.82
C LEU A 19 20.71 -3.18 11.37
N VAL A 20 19.42 -3.51 11.16
CA VAL A 20 18.91 -4.01 9.87
C VAL A 20 18.43 -2.88 8.97
N ILE A 21 17.94 -1.78 9.53
CA ILE A 21 17.31 -0.69 8.75
C ILE A 21 18.29 0.49 8.69
N PRO A 22 18.94 0.73 7.54
CA PRO A 22 19.82 1.88 7.38
C PRO A 22 19.10 3.19 7.67
N LYS A 23 19.83 4.18 8.20
CA LYS A 23 19.29 5.54 8.40
C LYS A 23 18.80 6.19 7.11
N ASP A 24 19.32 5.76 5.96
CA ASP A 24 18.94 6.27 4.66
C ASP A 24 17.58 5.72 4.15
N ASN A 25 17.04 4.69 4.80
CA ASN A 25 15.79 4.06 4.41
C ASN A 25 14.62 5.05 4.38
N LEU A 26 13.84 5.00 3.30
CA LEU A 26 12.70 5.91 3.06
C LEU A 26 11.69 5.89 4.22
N LEU A 27 11.25 4.71 4.65
CA LEU A 27 10.24 4.58 5.69
C LEU A 27 10.75 5.07 7.04
N ARG A 28 12.03 4.85 7.33
CA ARG A 28 12.68 5.37 8.53
C ARG A 28 12.68 6.89 8.56
N LYS A 29 13.10 7.52 7.46
CA LYS A 29 13.04 8.98 7.31
C LYS A 29 11.63 9.52 7.45
N ILE A 30 10.64 8.90 6.83
CA ILE A 30 9.24 9.35 6.93
C ILE A 30 8.77 9.29 8.39
N ASN A 31 9.06 8.20 9.11
CA ASN A 31 8.65 8.03 10.50
C ASN A 31 9.36 9.02 11.45
N GLU A 32 10.60 9.41 11.15
CA GLU A 32 11.36 10.40 11.93
C GLU A 32 10.99 11.86 11.57
N LEU A 33 10.56 12.13 10.34
CA LEU A 33 10.22 13.47 9.86
C LEU A 33 8.78 13.89 10.14
N ILE A 34 7.85 12.94 10.14
CA ILE A 34 6.41 13.21 10.26
C ILE A 34 5.94 12.75 11.63
N ASP A 35 5.46 13.69 12.44
CA ASP A 35 4.66 13.35 13.60
C ASP A 35 3.23 13.02 13.15
N PHE A 36 2.79 11.79 13.41
CA PHE A 36 1.46 11.30 13.06
C PHE A 36 0.43 11.50 14.18
N SER A 37 0.79 12.16 15.28
CA SER A 37 -0.09 12.45 16.41
C SER A 37 -1.40 13.14 16.00
N PHE A 38 -1.35 14.05 15.02
CA PHE A 38 -2.52 14.78 14.51
C PHE A 38 -3.65 13.87 14.03
N LEU A 39 -3.33 12.66 13.52
CA LEU A 39 -4.34 11.71 13.07
C LEU A 39 -5.18 11.18 14.23
N TYR A 40 -4.62 11.15 15.44
CA TYR A 40 -5.35 10.72 16.61
C TYR A 40 -6.49 11.69 16.91
N ASP A 41 -6.21 13.00 16.91
CA ASP A 41 -7.21 14.03 17.19
C ASP A 41 -8.35 14.00 16.17
N GLU A 42 -8.01 13.84 14.88
CA GLU A 42 -8.97 13.76 13.78
C GLU A 42 -9.83 12.49 13.80
N LEU A 43 -9.27 11.38 14.26
CA LEU A 43 -9.97 10.09 14.26
C LEU A 43 -10.68 9.81 15.58
N LYS A 44 -10.34 10.49 16.68
CA LYS A 44 -10.85 10.21 18.03
C LYS A 44 -12.37 10.19 18.09
N ASP A 45 -13.04 11.13 17.45
CA ASP A 45 -14.51 11.25 17.46
C ASP A 45 -15.21 10.09 16.75
N LYS A 46 -14.47 9.34 15.92
CA LYS A 46 -14.98 8.16 15.22
C LYS A 46 -14.82 6.88 16.03
N TYR A 47 -14.19 6.97 17.20
CA TYR A 47 -13.99 5.84 18.10
C TYR A 47 -14.77 6.05 19.39
N CYS A 48 -15.33 4.95 19.91
CA CYS A 48 -15.93 4.95 21.23
C CYS A 48 -14.81 5.05 22.30
N LEU A 49 -15.02 5.91 23.29
CA LEU A 49 -14.01 6.25 24.31
C LEU A 49 -14.04 5.33 25.53
N ASP A 50 -15.15 4.65 25.75
CA ASP A 50 -15.53 4.10 27.06
C ASP A 50 -16.10 2.68 27.00
N ASN A 51 -16.45 2.17 25.81
CA ASN A 51 -17.08 0.86 25.66
C ASN A 51 -16.41 -0.07 24.62
N GLY A 52 -16.51 -1.37 24.89
CA GLY A 52 -16.12 -2.47 24.00
C GLY A 52 -14.62 -2.80 23.98
N ARG A 53 -14.26 -3.72 23.08
CA ARG A 53 -12.87 -4.18 22.88
C ARG A 53 -11.97 -3.01 22.48
N ASN A 54 -10.70 -3.07 22.91
CA ASN A 54 -9.67 -2.14 22.45
C ASN A 54 -9.54 -2.26 20.93
N ALA A 55 -9.66 -1.12 20.26
CA ALA A 55 -9.43 -1.04 18.83
C ALA A 55 -7.92 -1.00 18.56
N ILE A 56 -7.55 -1.41 17.35
CA ILE A 56 -6.20 -1.20 16.83
C ILE A 56 -5.96 0.31 16.76
N ASP A 57 -4.73 0.73 17.08
CA ASP A 57 -4.31 2.12 17.04
C ASP A 57 -4.64 2.77 15.67
N PRO A 58 -5.35 3.91 15.64
CA PRO A 58 -5.75 4.57 14.41
C PRO A 58 -4.56 5.07 13.57
N ILE A 59 -3.47 5.51 14.21
CA ILE A 59 -2.24 5.91 13.54
C ILE A 59 -1.63 4.69 12.86
N ARG A 60 -1.57 3.55 13.55
CA ARG A 60 -1.08 2.29 12.96
C ARG A 60 -1.91 1.88 11.74
N MET A 61 -3.24 1.94 11.84
CA MET A 61 -4.14 1.62 10.73
C MET A 61 -3.94 2.56 9.54
N PHE A 62 -3.73 3.86 9.79
CA PHE A 62 -3.42 4.82 8.75
C PHE A 62 -2.06 4.54 8.09
N LYS A 63 -1.03 4.21 8.88
CA LYS A 63 0.30 3.86 8.37
C LYS A 63 0.27 2.62 7.46
N TYR A 64 -0.56 1.62 7.77
CA TYR A 64 -0.81 0.51 6.85
C TYR A 64 -1.38 0.97 5.50
N LEU A 65 -2.32 1.92 5.50
CA LEU A 65 -2.85 2.50 4.26
C LEU A 65 -1.81 3.32 3.50
N LEU A 66 -0.91 4.00 4.22
CA LEU A 66 0.19 4.72 3.59
C LEU A 66 1.18 3.75 2.93
N LEU A 67 1.56 2.67 3.61
CA LEU A 67 2.41 1.61 3.05
C LEU A 67 1.77 1.00 1.80
N LYS A 68 0.46 0.74 1.86
CA LYS A 68 -0.34 0.29 0.72
C LYS A 68 -0.16 1.23 -0.49
N SER A 69 -0.28 2.53 -0.27
CA SER A 69 -0.17 3.53 -1.33
C SER A 69 1.25 3.71 -1.86
N ILE A 70 2.27 3.60 -1.01
CA ILE A 70 3.69 3.79 -1.41
C ILE A 70 4.16 2.62 -2.27
N TYR A 71 3.76 1.40 -1.94
CA TYR A 71 4.23 0.18 -2.60
C TYR A 71 3.22 -0.45 -3.57
N ASP A 72 2.06 0.19 -3.78
CA ASP A 72 0.98 -0.28 -4.66
C ASP A 72 0.57 -1.75 -4.39
N LEU A 73 0.33 -2.06 -3.11
CA LEU A 73 0.03 -3.42 -2.63
C LEU A 73 -1.46 -3.59 -2.32
N SER A 74 -1.95 -4.84 -2.29
CA SER A 74 -3.30 -5.15 -1.80
C SER A 74 -3.38 -5.11 -0.26
N ASP A 75 -4.59 -5.12 0.32
CA ASP A 75 -4.76 -5.18 1.79
C ASP A 75 -4.14 -6.45 2.39
N VAL A 76 -4.21 -7.56 1.66
CA VAL A 76 -3.66 -8.85 2.09
C VAL A 76 -2.14 -8.80 2.00
N ASP A 77 -1.61 -8.32 0.88
CA ASP A 77 -0.17 -8.30 0.63
C ASP A 77 0.57 -7.35 1.56
N VAL A 78 0.00 -6.17 1.90
CA VAL A 78 0.64 -5.26 2.87
C VAL A 78 0.74 -5.93 4.23
N VAL A 79 -0.32 -6.61 4.68
CA VAL A 79 -0.34 -7.30 5.98
C VAL A 79 0.61 -8.49 5.97
N GLU A 80 0.63 -9.26 4.89
CA GLU A 80 1.55 -10.39 4.72
C GLU A 80 3.00 -9.91 4.72
N ARG A 81 3.32 -8.88 3.94
CA ARG A 81 4.65 -8.28 3.89
C ARG A 81 5.10 -7.71 5.21
N SER A 82 4.18 -7.12 5.98
CA SER A 82 4.47 -6.63 7.34
C SER A 82 4.86 -7.74 8.32
N LYS A 83 4.65 -9.04 8.01
CA LYS A 83 5.09 -10.14 8.86
C LYS A 83 6.61 -10.32 8.84
N TYR A 84 7.23 -10.13 7.67
CA TYR A 84 8.64 -10.46 7.44
C TYR A 84 9.52 -9.24 7.11
N ASP A 85 8.94 -8.16 6.57
CA ASP A 85 9.68 -6.94 6.24
C ASP A 85 9.87 -6.08 7.51
N MET A 86 11.11 -6.06 8.03
CA MET A 86 11.45 -5.29 9.22
C MET A 86 11.25 -3.78 9.02
N SER A 87 11.41 -3.26 7.80
CA SER A 87 11.20 -1.85 7.52
C SER A 87 9.72 -1.45 7.67
N PHE A 88 8.81 -2.35 7.33
CA PHE A 88 7.37 -2.15 7.51
C PHE A 88 7.01 -2.19 8.99
N LYS A 89 7.51 -3.18 9.75
CA LYS A 89 7.26 -3.25 11.19
C LYS A 89 7.79 -2.04 11.95
N TYR A 90 8.98 -1.56 11.58
CA TYR A 90 9.55 -0.34 12.15
C TYR A 90 8.67 0.87 11.87
N PHE A 91 8.23 1.05 10.62
CA PHE A 91 7.33 2.14 10.25
C PHE A 91 6.01 2.11 11.04
N LEU A 92 5.46 0.92 11.22
CA LEU A 92 4.22 0.66 11.98
C LEU A 92 4.38 0.76 13.49
N GLN A 93 5.60 1.02 14.00
CA GLN A 93 5.94 1.04 15.41
C GLN A 93 5.48 -0.25 16.12
N MET A 94 5.82 -1.38 15.53
CA MET A 94 5.55 -2.71 16.09
C MET A 94 6.82 -3.32 16.67
N ALA A 95 6.68 -4.17 17.68
CA ALA A 95 7.80 -4.99 18.12
C ALA A 95 8.20 -5.97 17.00
N PRO A 96 9.49 -6.31 16.84
CA PRO A 96 9.92 -7.34 15.89
C PRO A 96 9.15 -8.67 16.04
N GLU A 97 8.83 -9.05 17.28
CA GLU A 97 8.08 -10.25 17.65
C GLU A 97 6.55 -10.11 17.57
N GLU A 98 6.02 -8.89 17.43
CA GLU A 98 4.57 -8.65 17.45
C GLU A 98 3.92 -9.23 16.19
N SER A 99 2.74 -9.83 16.37
CA SER A 99 1.91 -10.32 15.27
C SER A 99 1.20 -9.19 14.55
N VAL A 100 1.01 -9.36 13.24
CA VAL A 100 0.32 -8.37 12.39
C VAL A 100 -1.20 -8.44 12.57
N ILE A 101 -1.87 -7.39 12.10
CA ILE A 101 -3.33 -7.29 12.11
C ILE A 101 -3.97 -8.27 11.12
N GLU A 102 -5.27 -8.51 11.27
CA GLU A 102 -6.06 -9.21 10.25
C GLU A 102 -6.34 -8.27 9.06
N SER A 103 -6.18 -8.74 7.83
CA SER A 103 -6.34 -7.93 6.60
C SER A 103 -7.72 -7.27 6.49
N SER A 104 -8.77 -7.97 6.95
CA SER A 104 -10.15 -7.45 6.99
C SER A 104 -10.32 -6.18 7.85
N SER A 105 -9.40 -5.94 8.79
CA SER A 105 -9.40 -4.76 9.65
C SER A 105 -9.18 -3.48 8.86
N LEU A 106 -8.34 -3.51 7.81
CA LEU A 106 -8.08 -2.35 6.95
C LEU A 106 -9.31 -1.96 6.15
N THR A 107 -10.04 -2.94 5.64
CA THR A 107 -11.30 -2.72 4.93
C THR A 107 -12.36 -2.11 5.86
N LYS A 108 -12.50 -2.60 7.10
CA LYS A 108 -13.42 -2.03 8.09
C LYS A 108 -13.04 -0.60 8.45
N PHE A 109 -11.75 -0.32 8.64
CA PHE A 109 -11.26 1.02 8.97
C PHE A 109 -11.60 2.04 7.88
N ARG A 110 -11.35 1.74 6.61
CA ARG A 110 -11.72 2.63 5.50
C ARG A 110 -13.23 2.90 5.44
N LYS A 111 -14.04 1.84 5.53
CA LYS A 111 -15.51 1.97 5.40
C LYS A 111 -16.17 2.70 6.58
N LEU A 112 -15.71 2.45 7.80
CA LEU A 112 -16.37 2.92 9.02
C LEU A 112 -15.76 4.20 9.61
N ARG A 113 -14.50 4.51 9.30
CA ARG A 113 -13.77 5.63 9.92
C ARG A 113 -13.34 6.69 8.91
N LEU A 114 -12.99 6.33 7.67
CA LEU A 114 -12.44 7.29 6.70
C LEU A 114 -13.46 7.83 5.68
N LYS A 115 -14.75 7.49 5.79
CA LYS A 115 -15.75 7.82 4.76
C LYS A 115 -15.94 9.34 4.54
N ASP A 116 -15.96 10.09 5.64
CA ASP A 116 -16.32 11.52 5.65
C ASP A 116 -15.14 12.42 6.05
N ILE A 117 -13.90 12.01 5.76
CA ILE A 117 -12.71 12.82 6.03
C ILE A 117 -12.15 13.30 4.71
N ASP A 118 -11.95 14.61 4.57
CA ASP A 118 -11.14 15.21 3.50
C ASP A 118 -9.65 14.94 3.80
N LEU A 119 -9.30 13.66 3.79
CA LEU A 119 -8.00 13.13 4.17
C LEU A 119 -6.89 13.73 3.31
N LEU A 120 -7.19 13.99 2.03
CA LEU A 120 -6.25 14.58 1.09
C LEU A 120 -5.88 16.01 1.51
N ASP A 121 -6.87 16.85 1.80
CA ASP A 121 -6.64 18.25 2.16
C ASP A 121 -5.88 18.35 3.48
N MET A 122 -6.22 17.49 4.45
CA MET A 122 -5.49 17.38 5.72
C MET A 122 -4.02 16.99 5.50
N LEU A 123 -3.74 16.00 4.64
CA LEU A 123 -2.36 15.58 4.35
C LEU A 123 -1.59 16.65 3.58
N ILE A 124 -2.24 17.37 2.66
CA ILE A 124 -1.62 18.50 1.95
C ILE A 124 -1.27 19.61 2.95
N ASN A 125 -2.20 19.99 3.82
CA ASN A 125 -1.94 21.00 4.84
C ASN A 125 -0.78 20.61 5.75
N LYS A 126 -0.72 19.34 6.18
CA LYS A 126 0.35 18.86 7.04
C LYS A 126 1.71 18.83 6.34
N THR A 127 1.74 18.43 5.06
CA THR A 127 2.99 18.44 4.28
C THR A 127 3.49 19.87 4.03
N VAL A 128 2.59 20.82 3.80
CA VAL A 128 2.92 22.25 3.69
C VAL A 128 3.47 22.80 5.02
N GLU A 129 2.81 22.49 6.15
CA GLU A 129 3.26 22.88 7.50
C GLU A 129 4.69 22.39 7.77
N ILE A 130 4.95 21.09 7.55
CA ILE A 130 6.29 20.50 7.72
C ILE A 130 7.32 21.16 6.79
N ALA A 131 6.94 21.46 5.55
CA ALA A 131 7.84 22.10 4.59
C ALA A 131 8.16 23.55 4.96
N ILE A 132 7.25 24.27 5.61
CA ILE A 132 7.50 25.61 6.19
C ILE A 132 8.44 25.48 7.40
N GLU A 133 8.16 24.57 8.34
CA GLU A 133 9.00 24.34 9.52
C GLU A 133 10.44 23.97 9.18
N LYS A 134 10.62 23.13 8.16
CA LYS A 134 11.95 22.74 7.66
C LYS A 134 12.60 23.80 6.77
N GLY A 135 11.94 24.95 6.54
CA GLY A 135 12.45 26.05 5.73
C GLY A 135 12.61 25.73 4.25
N ILE A 136 11.94 24.68 3.77
CA ILE A 136 11.91 24.27 2.36
C ILE A 136 11.04 25.27 1.58
N ILE A 137 9.87 25.58 2.12
CA ILE A 137 9.00 26.64 1.59
C ILE A 137 9.40 27.96 2.26
N LYS A 138 9.98 28.87 1.48
CA LYS A 138 10.25 30.24 1.90
C LYS A 138 9.17 31.13 1.30
N SER A 139 8.49 31.91 2.14
CA SER A 139 7.31 32.74 1.85
C SER A 139 7.52 33.89 0.84
N LYS A 140 8.55 33.83 -0.01
CA LYS A 140 8.93 34.92 -0.93
C LYS A 140 8.43 34.75 -2.36
N ALA A 141 8.05 33.56 -2.80
CA ALA A 141 7.49 33.37 -4.14
C ALA A 141 6.67 32.07 -4.22
N ILE A 142 5.48 32.14 -4.84
CA ILE A 142 4.71 30.99 -5.25
C ILE A 142 5.03 30.75 -6.73
N ILE A 143 5.76 29.68 -7.03
CA ILE A 143 5.96 29.21 -8.40
C ILE A 143 4.92 28.12 -8.61
N VAL A 144 3.85 28.44 -9.32
CA VAL A 144 2.78 27.49 -9.67
C VAL A 144 3.17 26.83 -11.00
N ASP A 145 3.62 25.59 -10.95
CA ASP A 145 3.72 24.75 -12.13
C ASP A 145 2.43 23.94 -12.26
N ALA A 146 1.74 24.08 -13.38
CA ALA A 146 0.46 23.44 -13.61
C ALA A 146 0.65 22.26 -14.58
N THR A 147 0.64 21.04 -14.05
CA THR A 147 0.62 19.85 -14.89
C THR A 147 -0.80 19.65 -15.42
N HIS A 148 -0.96 19.52 -16.74
CA HIS A 148 -2.24 19.14 -17.32
C HIS A 148 -2.62 17.72 -16.88
N THR A 149 -3.47 17.62 -15.85
CA THR A 149 -4.08 16.35 -15.46
C THR A 149 -5.17 16.00 -16.47
N LYS A 150 -5.02 14.87 -17.17
CA LYS A 150 -6.08 14.36 -18.06
C LYS A 150 -7.37 14.18 -17.25
N ALA A 151 -8.49 14.68 -17.76
CA ALA A 151 -9.79 14.56 -17.11
C ALA A 151 -10.16 13.09 -16.84
N ARG A 152 -10.95 12.86 -15.77
CA ARG A 152 -11.51 11.53 -15.39
C ARG A 152 -12.31 10.83 -16.50
N TYR A 153 -12.55 11.47 -17.63
CA TYR A 153 -13.12 10.85 -18.83
C TYR A 153 -12.18 9.80 -19.47
N ASN A 154 -10.87 9.89 -19.28
CA ASN A 154 -9.92 8.86 -19.73
C ASN A 154 -9.78 7.71 -18.71
N GLN A 155 -10.85 7.35 -18.02
CA GLN A 155 -10.88 6.10 -17.26
C GLN A 155 -10.74 4.94 -18.25
N LYS A 156 -9.66 4.17 -18.08
CA LYS A 156 -9.44 2.98 -18.89
C LYS A 156 -10.66 2.07 -18.76
N SER A 157 -11.16 1.58 -19.88
CA SER A 157 -12.24 0.60 -19.87
C SER A 157 -11.79 -0.66 -19.10
N PRO A 158 -12.71 -1.43 -18.50
CA PRO A 158 -12.35 -2.68 -17.83
C PRO A 158 -11.51 -3.62 -18.72
N LYS A 159 -11.76 -3.62 -20.05
CA LYS A 159 -10.95 -4.33 -21.03
C LYS A 159 -9.51 -3.81 -21.09
N GLU A 160 -9.32 -2.50 -21.18
CA GLU A 160 -7.98 -1.90 -21.24
C GLU A 160 -7.16 -2.18 -19.98
N ILE A 161 -7.83 -2.25 -18.82
CA ILE A 161 -7.20 -2.65 -17.56
C ILE A 161 -6.74 -4.11 -17.64
N LEU A 162 -7.62 -5.04 -18.04
CA LEU A 162 -7.28 -6.46 -18.21
C LEU A 162 -6.13 -6.66 -19.21
N MET A 163 -6.16 -5.94 -20.34
CA MET A 163 -5.09 -5.98 -21.34
C MET A 163 -3.75 -5.47 -20.80
N ASP A 164 -3.75 -4.45 -19.94
CA ASP A 164 -2.51 -3.93 -19.34
C ASP A 164 -1.94 -4.90 -18.30
N HIS A 165 -2.79 -5.50 -17.47
CA HIS A 165 -2.39 -6.53 -16.51
C HIS A 165 -1.84 -7.77 -17.22
N SER A 166 -2.53 -8.28 -18.24
CA SER A 166 -2.06 -9.44 -19.02
C SER A 166 -0.73 -9.18 -19.72
N LYS A 167 -0.50 -7.96 -20.24
CA LYS A 167 0.79 -7.54 -20.80
C LYS A 167 1.90 -7.47 -19.74
N LYS A 168 1.62 -6.91 -18.56
CA LYS A 168 2.59 -6.82 -17.46
C LYS A 168 2.99 -8.22 -17.00
N LEU A 169 2.02 -9.10 -16.78
CA LEU A 169 2.25 -10.49 -16.39
C LEU A 169 3.13 -11.22 -17.42
N ARG A 170 2.82 -11.10 -18.72
CA ARG A 170 3.67 -11.65 -19.79
C ARG A 170 5.09 -11.11 -19.77
N LYS A 171 5.28 -9.80 -19.58
CA LYS A 171 6.62 -9.20 -19.50
C LYS A 171 7.44 -9.79 -18.35
N VAL A 172 6.81 -9.96 -17.19
CA VAL A 172 7.48 -10.57 -16.04
C VAL A 172 7.86 -12.02 -16.33
N VAL A 173 6.94 -12.81 -16.90
CA VAL A 173 7.23 -14.20 -17.28
C VAL A 173 8.34 -14.30 -18.33
N TYR A 174 8.33 -13.46 -19.37
CA TYR A 174 9.40 -13.45 -20.39
C TYR A 174 10.77 -13.06 -19.85
N THR A 175 10.81 -12.29 -18.76
CA THR A 175 12.08 -11.93 -18.11
C THR A 175 12.67 -13.11 -17.35
N LEU A 176 11.84 -14.05 -16.91
CA LEU A 176 12.24 -15.25 -16.19
C LEU A 176 12.53 -16.43 -17.14
N ASP A 177 11.70 -16.62 -18.15
CA ASP A 177 11.85 -17.68 -19.14
C ASP A 177 11.36 -17.22 -20.53
N GLU A 178 12.29 -17.10 -21.46
CA GLU A 178 11.99 -16.70 -22.84
C GLU A 178 11.28 -17.80 -23.65
N THR A 179 11.38 -19.07 -23.24
CA THR A 179 10.76 -20.21 -23.94
C THR A 179 9.24 -20.20 -23.84
N MET A 180 8.70 -19.52 -22.82
CA MET A 180 7.27 -19.35 -22.60
C MET A 180 6.56 -18.54 -23.70
N LYS A 181 7.30 -17.81 -24.55
CA LYS A 181 6.73 -17.08 -25.72
C LYS A 181 5.90 -18.01 -26.63
N ASN A 182 6.28 -19.28 -26.74
CA ASN A 182 5.63 -20.25 -27.63
C ASN A 182 4.41 -20.96 -27.02
N LYS A 183 4.25 -20.94 -25.68
CA LYS A 183 3.19 -21.65 -24.97
C LYS A 183 1.97 -20.78 -24.65
N PHE A 184 2.12 -19.47 -24.74
CA PHE A 184 1.02 -18.54 -24.42
C PHE A 184 -0.06 -18.51 -25.50
N PRO A 185 -1.34 -18.31 -25.12
CA PRO A 185 -2.44 -18.19 -26.07
C PRO A 185 -2.24 -16.98 -26.99
N ALA A 186 -2.77 -17.07 -28.22
CA ALA A 186 -2.79 -15.94 -29.15
C ALA A 186 -3.59 -14.78 -28.55
N LYS A 187 -3.17 -13.54 -28.83
CA LYS A 187 -3.89 -12.35 -28.33
C LYS A 187 -5.27 -12.28 -28.99
N ASN A 188 -6.27 -11.95 -28.20
CA ASN A 188 -7.63 -11.75 -28.71
C ASN A 188 -7.70 -10.43 -29.50
N ALA A 189 -8.31 -10.47 -30.67
CA ALA A 189 -8.52 -9.30 -31.53
C ALA A 189 -9.94 -8.72 -31.38
N THR A 190 -10.82 -9.40 -30.66
CA THR A 190 -12.23 -9.03 -30.50
C THR A 190 -12.42 -7.87 -29.51
N ASN A 191 -13.45 -7.05 -29.73
CA ASN A 191 -13.82 -5.95 -28.83
C ASN A 191 -14.76 -6.35 -27.67
N VAL A 192 -14.95 -7.64 -27.45
CA VAL A 192 -15.83 -8.18 -26.42
C VAL A 192 -15.05 -8.41 -25.10
N LEU A 193 -15.66 -8.04 -23.97
CA LEU A 193 -15.06 -8.17 -22.64
C LEU A 193 -14.91 -9.64 -22.22
N GLU A 194 -15.92 -10.47 -22.52
CA GLU A 194 -15.97 -11.90 -22.15
C GLU A 194 -14.79 -12.68 -22.75
N ASP A 195 -14.44 -12.37 -24.00
CA ASP A 195 -13.28 -12.95 -24.67
C ASP A 195 -11.97 -12.61 -23.93
N GLU A 196 -11.82 -11.37 -23.44
CA GLU A 196 -10.61 -10.95 -22.71
C GLU A 196 -10.51 -11.64 -21.34
N ILE A 197 -11.65 -11.90 -20.68
CA ILE A 197 -11.72 -12.65 -19.43
C ILE A 197 -11.30 -14.12 -19.66
N ASP A 198 -11.87 -14.77 -20.67
CA ASP A 198 -11.52 -16.16 -21.05
C ASP A 198 -10.03 -16.28 -21.42
N TYR A 199 -9.48 -15.27 -22.11
CA TYR A 199 -8.05 -15.21 -22.39
C TYR A 199 -7.20 -15.06 -21.13
N CYS A 200 -7.59 -14.20 -20.20
CA CYS A 200 -6.86 -14.04 -18.92
C CYS A 200 -6.89 -15.34 -18.11
N GLN A 201 -8.03 -16.04 -18.08
CA GLN A 201 -8.15 -17.36 -17.42
C GLN A 201 -7.23 -18.40 -18.07
N LYS A 202 -7.25 -18.54 -19.40
CA LYS A 202 -6.33 -19.43 -20.12
C LYS A 202 -4.86 -19.10 -19.88
N LEU A 203 -4.55 -17.81 -19.73
CA LEU A 203 -3.18 -17.37 -19.44
C LEU A 203 -2.75 -17.75 -18.02
N ILE A 204 -3.65 -17.65 -17.04
CA ILE A 204 -3.42 -18.11 -15.67
C ILE A 204 -3.25 -19.63 -15.65
N ASP A 205 -4.12 -20.40 -16.33
CA ASP A 205 -4.04 -21.86 -16.40
C ASP A 205 -2.70 -22.36 -16.96
N VAL A 206 -2.13 -21.67 -17.94
CA VAL A 206 -0.82 -22.00 -18.51
C VAL A 206 0.30 -21.74 -17.50
N ILE A 207 0.21 -20.65 -16.74
CA ILE A 207 1.20 -20.30 -15.72
C ILE A 207 1.10 -21.25 -14.51
N GLU A 208 -0.11 -21.66 -14.12
CA GLU A 208 -0.32 -22.62 -13.02
C GLU A 208 0.17 -24.03 -13.36
N LYS A 209 0.04 -24.46 -14.63
CA LYS A 209 0.59 -25.75 -15.09
C LYS A 209 2.12 -25.77 -15.09
N GLU A 210 2.75 -24.62 -15.27
CA GLU A 210 4.20 -24.44 -15.28
C GLU A 210 4.68 -24.07 -13.86
N GLY A 211 4.49 -24.98 -12.90
CA GLY A 211 4.62 -24.73 -11.45
C GLY A 211 5.94 -24.12 -10.97
N SER A 212 7.02 -24.19 -11.77
CA SER A 212 8.28 -23.53 -11.44
C SER A 212 8.24 -22.01 -11.60
N ILE A 213 7.33 -21.46 -12.40
CA ILE A 213 7.26 -20.01 -12.70
C ILE A 213 6.23 -19.31 -11.80
N SER A 214 5.16 -20.01 -11.42
CA SER A 214 4.08 -19.48 -10.58
C SER A 214 4.51 -19.17 -9.14
N GLU A 215 5.52 -19.88 -8.62
CA GLU A 215 6.02 -19.68 -7.26
C GLU A 215 6.91 -18.43 -7.12
N TYR A 216 7.34 -17.81 -8.23
CA TYR A 216 8.14 -16.59 -8.14
C TYR A 216 7.29 -15.44 -7.59
N PRO A 217 7.76 -14.73 -6.55
CA PRO A 217 6.98 -13.68 -5.88
C PRO A 217 6.53 -12.58 -6.84
N LYS A 218 7.40 -12.19 -7.80
CA LYS A 218 7.07 -11.19 -8.83
C LYS A 218 5.97 -11.64 -9.81
N VAL A 219 5.81 -12.94 -10.03
CA VAL A 219 4.74 -13.49 -10.89
C VAL A 219 3.46 -13.58 -10.08
N LYS A 220 3.54 -14.09 -8.85
CA LYS A 220 2.42 -14.21 -7.93
C LYS A 220 1.75 -12.86 -7.61
N GLU A 221 2.54 -11.81 -7.42
CA GLU A 221 2.06 -10.43 -7.23
C GLU A 221 1.34 -9.85 -8.46
N GLN A 222 1.63 -10.34 -9.67
CA GLN A 222 0.99 -9.86 -10.91
C GLN A 222 -0.25 -10.67 -11.30
N VAL A 223 -0.41 -11.86 -10.72
CA VAL A 223 -1.56 -12.76 -10.93
C VAL A 223 -2.73 -12.41 -9.99
N ASN A 224 -2.43 -11.94 -8.77
CA ASN A 224 -3.41 -11.48 -7.77
C ASN A 224 -3.94 -10.07 -8.07
#